data_AF-A0A959NAM9-F1
#
_entry.id   AF-A0A959NAM9-F1
#
_cell.length_a   1.000
_cell.length_b   1.000
_cell.length_c   1.000
_cell.angle_alpha   90.00
_cell.angle_beta   90.00
_cell.angle_gamma   90.00
#
_symmetry.space_group_name_H-M   'P 1'
#
loop_
_entity.id
_entity.type
_entity.pdbx_description
1 polymer ?
#
loop_
_entity_poly.entity_id
_entity_poly.type
_entity_poly.pdbx_seq_one_letter_code
_entity_poly.pdbx_strand_id
1 'polypeptide(L)'
;MKNLFVKLILAFSILLFLSELVLAIPAFARKYNMSCATCHAPFPKLKPYGDEFAGNGFKLADQDNPRYYVNTGDDDLSLIRDFPIAVRLEGLVTYNNNNSEKSDFNAPYILKLLSGGEIAPNIAYYFYFFFSERGEVAGIEDAFIMFNNLFGSELDLYIGQFQVSDPLFKRELRLTFEDYLLYKNSIGHSRIDLTYDRGIMLTYGFDSGTDIIVEILNGSGIGEPDELRNFDYDPYKNVFGRLSQDIGE
;
A
#
# COMPACT_ATOMS: atom_id res chain seq x y z
N MET A 1 -23.74 -32.89 -20.03
CA MET A 1 -23.93 -32.18 -18.73
C MET A 1 -23.23 -32.89 -17.57
N LYS A 2 -23.53 -34.17 -17.25
CA LYS A 2 -22.86 -34.91 -16.15
C LYS A 2 -21.33 -34.88 -16.23
N ASN A 3 -20.74 -35.10 -17.40
CA ASN A 3 -19.28 -35.11 -17.56
C ASN A 3 -18.63 -33.72 -17.41
N LEU A 4 -19.36 -32.64 -17.68
CA LEU A 4 -18.86 -31.26 -17.46
C LEU A 4 -18.90 -30.91 -15.98
N PHE A 5 -19.98 -31.30 -15.29
CA PHE A 5 -20.14 -31.12 -13.85
C PHE A 5 -19.07 -31.88 -13.06
N VAL A 6 -18.77 -33.13 -13.46
CA VAL A 6 -17.68 -33.92 -12.86
C VAL A 6 -16.32 -33.27 -13.11
N LYS A 7 -16.05 -32.74 -14.31
CA LYS A 7 -14.80 -32.02 -14.61
C LYS A 7 -14.65 -30.72 -13.80
N LEU A 8 -15.73 -29.97 -13.62
CA LEU A 8 -15.75 -28.75 -12.80
C LEU A 8 -15.52 -29.07 -11.31
N ILE A 9 -16.15 -30.12 -10.79
CA ILE A 9 -15.89 -30.60 -9.42
C ILE A 9 -14.45 -31.05 -9.27
N LEU A 10 -13.91 -31.81 -10.24
CA LEU A 10 -12.53 -32.28 -10.18
C LEU A 10 -11.54 -31.11 -10.21
N ALA A 11 -11.78 -30.12 -11.08
CA ALA A 11 -10.97 -28.90 -11.16
C ALA A 11 -11.05 -28.09 -9.86
N PHE A 12 -12.25 -27.92 -9.29
CA PHE A 12 -12.45 -27.24 -8.02
C PHE A 12 -11.77 -27.98 -6.86
N SER A 13 -11.87 -29.31 -6.80
CA SER A 13 -11.16 -30.13 -5.81
C SER A 13 -9.65 -30.03 -5.95
N ILE A 14 -9.10 -30.03 -7.17
CA ILE A 14 -7.67 -29.83 -7.41
C ILE A 14 -7.23 -28.43 -6.96
N LEU A 15 -8.03 -27.40 -7.22
CA LEU A 15 -7.80 -26.03 -6.74
C LEU A 15 -7.82 -25.94 -5.20
N LEU A 16 -8.72 -26.66 -4.53
CA LEU A 16 -8.75 -26.75 -3.07
C LEU A 16 -7.50 -27.44 -2.51
N PHE A 17 -7.01 -28.51 -3.15
CA PHE A 17 -5.79 -29.20 -2.74
C PHE A 17 -4.50 -28.40 -2.99
N LEU A 18 -4.52 -27.43 -3.90
CA LEU A 18 -3.40 -26.51 -4.14
C LEU A 18 -3.39 -25.30 -3.18
N SER A 19 -4.41 -25.12 -2.34
CA SER A 19 -4.55 -23.95 -1.46
C SER A 19 -3.73 -24.01 -0.16
N GLU A 20 -3.03 -25.11 0.12
CA GLU A 20 -2.24 -25.25 1.37
C GLU A 20 -0.95 -24.41 1.42
N LEU A 21 -0.59 -23.72 0.34
CA LEU A 21 0.54 -22.80 0.30
C LEU A 21 0.09 -21.41 -0.19
N VAL A 22 -0.86 -20.79 0.50
CA VAL A 22 -0.95 -19.33 0.51
C VAL A 22 0.24 -18.79 1.31
N LEU A 23 1.43 -18.87 0.71
CA LEU A 23 2.60 -18.11 1.14
C LEU A 23 2.33 -16.65 0.78
N ALA A 24 1.49 -15.98 1.57
CA ALA A 24 1.45 -14.53 1.60
C ALA A 24 2.89 -14.06 1.81
N ILE A 25 3.39 -13.20 0.93
CA ILE A 25 4.81 -12.87 0.88
C ILE A 25 5.15 -12.01 2.09
N PRO A 26 5.85 -12.54 3.11
CA PRO A 26 5.84 -11.91 4.41
C PRO A 26 7.24 -11.33 4.66
N ALA A 27 7.62 -10.23 4.02
CA ALA A 27 8.88 -9.59 4.40
C ALA A 27 8.87 -9.27 5.91
N PHE A 28 7.75 -8.69 6.38
CA PHE A 28 7.50 -8.45 7.80
C PHE A 28 7.26 -9.72 8.59
N ALA A 29 6.44 -10.65 8.10
CA ALA A 29 6.16 -11.87 8.85
C ALA A 29 7.37 -12.85 8.91
N ARG A 30 8.33 -12.79 7.97
CA ARG A 30 9.67 -13.42 8.09
C ARG A 30 10.55 -12.67 9.08
N LYS A 31 10.57 -11.33 9.00
CA LYS A 31 11.35 -10.46 9.89
C LYS A 31 10.97 -10.68 11.36
N TYR A 32 9.67 -10.79 11.65
CA TYR A 32 9.12 -10.88 13.00
C TYR A 32 8.62 -12.27 13.39
N ASN A 33 8.71 -13.26 12.48
CA ASN A 33 8.22 -14.62 12.69
C ASN A 33 6.76 -14.67 13.17
N MET A 34 5.88 -13.92 12.49
CA MET A 34 4.46 -13.79 12.83
C MET A 34 3.56 -14.24 11.68
N SER A 35 2.29 -14.50 11.96
CA SER A 35 1.30 -14.80 10.93
C SER A 35 0.86 -13.53 10.21
N CYS A 36 0.53 -13.64 8.92
CA CYS A 36 -0.10 -12.53 8.19
C CYS A 36 -1.45 -12.14 8.80
N ALA A 37 -2.14 -13.09 9.45
CA ALA A 37 -3.39 -12.85 10.18
C ALA A 37 -3.20 -11.99 11.43
N THR A 38 -1.95 -11.74 11.87
CA THR A 38 -1.66 -10.80 12.95
C THR A 38 -1.95 -9.37 12.51
N CYS A 39 -1.64 -8.99 11.26
CA CYS A 39 -1.89 -7.65 10.73
C CYS A 39 -3.17 -7.56 9.88
N HIS A 40 -3.57 -8.64 9.21
CA HIS A 40 -4.64 -8.60 8.20
C HIS A 40 -5.95 -9.30 8.62
N ALA A 41 -7.09 -8.85 8.08
CA ALA A 41 -8.40 -9.48 8.26
C ALA A 41 -9.43 -9.15 7.14
N PRO A 42 -9.54 -9.99 6.09
CA PRO A 42 -8.50 -10.84 5.53
C PRO A 42 -7.51 -10.00 4.70
N PHE A 43 -6.35 -10.57 4.34
CA PHE A 43 -5.42 -9.90 3.43
C PHE A 43 -6.13 -9.48 2.12
N PRO A 44 -5.86 -8.27 1.58
CA PRO A 44 -4.89 -7.26 2.04
C PRO A 44 -5.39 -6.29 3.13
N LYS A 45 -6.67 -6.33 3.52
CA LYS A 45 -7.24 -5.41 4.51
C LYS A 45 -6.52 -5.51 5.86
N LEU A 46 -6.14 -4.38 6.43
CA LEU A 46 -5.50 -4.31 7.74
C LEU A 46 -6.53 -4.29 8.88
N LYS A 47 -6.07 -4.77 10.04
CA LYS A 47 -6.67 -4.53 11.36
C LYS A 47 -6.01 -3.30 11.99
N PRO A 48 -6.56 -2.75 13.09
CA PRO A 48 -5.92 -1.65 13.82
C PRO A 48 -4.44 -1.89 14.12
N TYR A 49 -4.07 -3.09 14.56
CA TYR A 49 -2.67 -3.48 14.78
C TYR A 49 -1.80 -3.40 13.51
N GLY A 50 -2.35 -3.75 12.36
CA GLY A 50 -1.65 -3.66 11.08
C GLY A 50 -1.47 -2.21 10.61
N ASP A 51 -2.47 -1.36 10.88
CA ASP A 51 -2.40 0.07 10.61
C ASP A 51 -1.34 0.73 11.51
N GLU A 52 -1.32 0.41 12.80
CA GLU A 52 -0.30 0.85 13.76
C GLU A 52 1.11 0.41 13.33
N PHE A 53 1.27 -0.85 12.94
CA PHE A 53 2.55 -1.35 12.44
C PHE A 53 3.04 -0.59 11.20
N ALA A 54 2.15 -0.27 10.26
CA ALA A 54 2.48 0.52 9.08
C ALA A 54 2.77 1.99 9.42
N GLY A 55 2.03 2.58 10.36
CA GLY A 55 2.23 3.94 10.86
C GLY A 55 3.58 4.11 11.56
N ASN A 56 3.97 3.13 12.37
CA ASN A 56 5.24 3.10 13.10
C ASN A 56 6.47 2.75 12.23
N GLY A 57 6.39 2.94 10.90
CA GLY A 57 7.51 2.69 10.00
C GLY A 57 7.85 1.21 9.81
N PHE A 58 6.83 0.33 9.86
CA PHE A 58 6.97 -1.13 9.73
C PHE A 58 7.85 -1.75 10.82
N LYS A 59 7.67 -1.25 12.05
CA LYS A 59 8.37 -1.67 13.25
C LYS A 59 7.39 -2.03 14.36
N LEU A 60 7.75 -3.05 15.14
CA LEU A 60 7.07 -3.38 16.39
C LEU A 60 7.69 -2.59 17.53
N ALA A 61 6.86 -1.93 18.34
CA ALA A 61 7.32 -1.15 19.49
C ALA A 61 7.98 -2.03 20.58
N ASP A 62 7.52 -3.26 20.72
CA ASP A 62 7.84 -4.19 21.81
C ASP A 62 8.92 -5.23 21.45
N GLN A 63 9.41 -5.22 20.20
CA GLN A 63 10.36 -6.21 19.72
C GLN A 63 11.52 -5.57 18.95
N ASP A 64 12.66 -5.46 19.63
CA ASP A 64 13.93 -5.17 18.97
C ASP A 64 14.30 -6.30 18.00
N ASN A 65 14.77 -5.93 16.82
CA ASN A 65 15.18 -6.90 15.81
C ASN A 65 16.70 -6.84 15.56
N PRO A 66 17.50 -7.48 16.44
CA PRO A 66 18.97 -7.46 16.32
C PRO A 66 19.49 -8.16 15.05
N ARG A 67 18.62 -8.87 14.30
CA ARG A 67 18.98 -9.48 13.01
C ARG A 67 18.68 -8.60 11.81
N TYR A 68 17.88 -7.54 11.99
CA TYR A 68 17.50 -6.66 10.88
C TYR A 68 18.68 -5.81 10.40
N TYR A 69 19.52 -5.37 11.31
CA TYR A 69 20.77 -4.68 11.02
C TYR A 69 21.99 -5.63 11.17
N VAL A 70 23.07 -5.29 10.47
CA VAL A 70 24.39 -5.88 10.69
C VAL A 70 25.05 -5.11 11.82
N ASN A 71 25.52 -5.80 12.86
CA ASN A 71 26.36 -5.16 13.86
C ASN A 71 27.75 -4.93 13.23
N THR A 72 28.03 -3.67 12.91
CA THR A 72 29.28 -3.20 12.29
C THR A 72 30.31 -2.76 13.33
N GLY A 73 29.92 -2.62 14.60
CA GLY A 73 30.72 -1.98 15.65
C GLY A 73 30.74 -0.45 15.59
N ASP A 74 29.95 0.16 14.71
CA ASP A 74 29.74 1.60 14.59
C ASP A 74 28.28 1.92 14.94
N ASP A 75 28.07 2.59 16.08
CA ASP A 75 26.75 2.86 16.64
C ASP A 75 25.93 3.86 15.78
N ASP A 76 26.58 4.65 14.93
CA ASP A 76 25.92 5.62 14.04
C ASP A 76 25.52 5.00 12.69
N LEU A 77 25.94 3.76 12.40
CA LEU A 77 25.71 3.10 11.11
C LEU A 77 24.57 2.07 11.19
N SER A 78 23.41 2.43 10.63
CA SER A 78 22.30 1.49 10.41
C SER A 78 22.46 0.74 9.08
N LEU A 79 23.12 -0.41 9.11
CA LEU A 79 23.31 -1.25 7.92
C LEU A 79 22.26 -2.37 7.85
N ILE A 80 21.25 -2.21 7.00
CA ILE A 80 20.21 -3.23 6.78
C ILE A 80 20.85 -4.51 6.24
N ARG A 81 20.55 -5.65 6.87
CA ARG A 81 21.08 -6.96 6.48
C ARG A 81 20.43 -7.50 5.22
N ASP A 82 19.10 -7.48 5.19
CA ASP A 82 18.28 -8.03 4.11
C ASP A 82 17.27 -6.98 3.65
N PHE A 83 17.42 -6.52 2.41
CA PHE A 83 16.49 -5.53 1.85
C PHE A 83 15.11 -6.19 1.57
N PRO A 84 14.02 -5.73 2.21
CA PRO A 84 12.74 -6.42 2.16
C PRO A 84 12.04 -6.21 0.82
N ILE A 85 12.07 -7.22 -0.07
CA ILE A 85 11.36 -7.19 -1.35
C ILE A 85 10.24 -8.25 -1.37
N ALA A 86 9.11 -7.89 -1.97
CA ALA A 86 7.95 -8.75 -2.16
C ALA A 86 7.34 -8.57 -3.57
N VAL A 87 6.70 -9.62 -4.10
CA VAL A 87 6.02 -9.57 -5.41
C VAL A 87 4.54 -9.94 -5.28
N ARG A 88 3.61 -8.99 -5.43
CA ARG A 88 2.16 -9.31 -5.35
C ARG A 88 1.64 -9.70 -6.73
N LEU A 89 1.03 -10.88 -6.82
CA LEU A 89 0.36 -11.40 -8.02
C LEU A 89 -1.12 -11.63 -7.70
N GLU A 90 -2.01 -11.05 -8.52
CA GLU A 90 -3.44 -11.33 -8.45
C GLU A 90 -3.93 -11.86 -9.78
N GLY A 91 -4.75 -12.90 -9.75
CA GLY A 91 -5.40 -13.47 -10.93
C GLY A 91 -6.91 -13.29 -10.84
N LEU A 92 -7.53 -12.91 -11.96
CA LEU A 92 -8.97 -12.79 -12.07
C LEU A 92 -9.49 -13.72 -13.18
N VAL A 93 -10.55 -14.46 -12.88
CA VAL A 93 -11.27 -15.26 -13.88
C VAL A 93 -12.67 -14.66 -14.05
N THR A 94 -13.01 -14.29 -15.28
CA THR A 94 -14.29 -13.66 -15.60
C THR A 94 -15.04 -14.48 -16.63
N TYR A 95 -16.31 -14.77 -16.37
CA TYR A 95 -17.20 -15.38 -17.36
C TYR A 95 -18.26 -14.36 -17.76
N ASN A 96 -18.14 -13.81 -18.97
CA ASN A 96 -19.09 -12.81 -19.46
C ASN A 96 -20.33 -13.49 -20.06
N ASN A 97 -21.47 -13.33 -19.40
CA ASN A 97 -22.74 -13.88 -19.83
C ASN A 97 -23.62 -12.88 -20.62
N ASN A 98 -23.11 -11.68 -20.90
CA ASN A 98 -23.80 -10.66 -21.68
C ASN A 98 -23.18 -10.53 -23.08
N ASN A 99 -23.93 -10.98 -24.09
CA ASN A 99 -23.72 -10.76 -25.53
C ASN A 99 -22.46 -11.35 -26.20
N SER A 100 -21.64 -12.18 -25.55
CA SER A 100 -20.55 -12.85 -26.27
C SER A 100 -20.36 -14.35 -25.99
N GLU A 101 -20.98 -14.94 -24.96
CA GLU A 101 -20.70 -16.32 -24.51
C GLU A 101 -19.18 -16.62 -24.39
N LYS A 102 -18.37 -15.59 -24.12
CA LYS A 102 -16.91 -15.70 -24.07
C LYS A 102 -16.50 -15.87 -22.61
N SER A 103 -15.82 -16.98 -22.33
CA SER A 103 -15.00 -17.11 -21.13
C SER A 103 -13.68 -16.38 -21.37
N ASP A 104 -13.25 -15.58 -20.40
CA ASP A 104 -11.99 -14.87 -20.47
C ASP A 104 -11.15 -15.14 -19.21
N PHE A 105 -9.84 -15.30 -19.41
CA PHE A 105 -8.89 -15.59 -18.34
C PHE A 105 -7.94 -14.41 -18.22
N ASN A 106 -8.19 -13.56 -17.22
CA ASN A 106 -7.49 -12.30 -17.00
C ASN A 106 -6.48 -12.44 -15.85
N ALA A 107 -5.47 -13.31 -16.03
CA ALA A 107 -4.38 -13.46 -15.06
C ALA A 107 -2.99 -13.36 -15.72
N PRO A 108 -2.01 -12.70 -15.07
CA PRO A 108 -2.18 -11.89 -13.86
C PRO A 108 -2.91 -10.58 -14.17
N TYR A 109 -3.87 -10.22 -13.33
CA TYR A 109 -4.58 -8.96 -13.37
C TYR A 109 -3.76 -7.83 -12.73
N ILE A 110 -3.04 -8.15 -11.66
CA ILE A 110 -2.11 -7.26 -10.98
C ILE A 110 -0.78 -7.98 -10.78
N LEU A 111 0.31 -7.30 -11.12
CA LEU A 111 1.67 -7.69 -10.75
C LEU A 111 2.39 -6.47 -10.16
N LYS A 112 2.83 -6.58 -8.90
CA LYS A 112 3.57 -5.51 -8.20
C LYS A 112 4.88 -5.99 -7.61
N LEU A 113 5.89 -5.12 -7.61
CA LEU A 113 7.04 -5.21 -6.71
C LEU A 113 6.77 -4.29 -5.52
N LEU A 114 6.86 -4.77 -4.30
CA LEU A 114 6.64 -4.02 -3.08
C LEU A 114 7.90 -4.06 -2.21
N SER A 115 8.18 -2.98 -1.50
CA SER A 115 9.25 -2.93 -0.51
C SER A 115 8.95 -1.89 0.54
N GLY A 116 9.30 -2.16 1.79
CA GLY A 116 9.13 -1.21 2.88
C GLY A 116 9.75 -1.72 4.16
N GLY A 117 10.14 -0.78 5.02
CA GLY A 117 10.83 -1.08 6.27
C GLY A 117 11.51 0.15 6.86
N GLU A 118 11.94 0.03 8.11
CA GLU A 118 12.86 0.97 8.76
C GLU A 118 14.23 0.94 8.05
N ILE A 119 14.87 2.09 7.84
CA ILE A 119 16.23 2.22 7.28
C ILE A 119 17.22 2.78 8.31
N ALA A 120 16.73 3.57 9.26
CA ALA A 120 17.44 4.09 10.41
C ALA A 120 16.42 4.33 11.54
N PRO A 121 16.84 4.53 12.80
CA PRO A 121 15.92 4.83 13.89
C PRO A 121 14.95 5.96 13.52
N ASN A 122 13.65 5.68 13.58
CA ASN A 122 12.56 6.59 13.23
C ASN A 122 12.55 7.09 11.76
N ILE A 123 13.27 6.42 10.87
CA ILE A 123 13.23 6.68 9.42
C ILE A 123 12.86 5.38 8.72
N ALA A 124 11.74 5.39 8.00
CA ALA A 124 11.27 4.25 7.23
C ALA A 124 11.00 4.65 5.78
N TYR A 125 10.79 3.66 4.93
CA TYR A 125 10.39 3.87 3.54
C TYR A 125 9.31 2.88 3.15
N TYR A 126 8.59 3.25 2.10
CA TYR A 126 7.72 2.36 1.38
C TYR A 126 7.75 2.72 -0.09
N PHE A 127 7.81 1.70 -0.95
CA PHE A 127 7.51 1.89 -2.36
C PHE A 127 6.84 0.67 -2.95
N TYR A 128 6.13 0.90 -4.05
CA TYR A 128 5.85 -0.17 -4.97
C TYR A 128 5.85 0.25 -6.43
N PHE A 129 6.19 -0.74 -7.25
CA PHE A 129 6.18 -0.65 -8.70
C PHE A 129 5.07 -1.54 -9.24
N PHE A 130 4.24 -0.99 -10.12
CA PHE A 130 3.13 -1.69 -10.76
C PHE A 130 3.53 -2.07 -12.19
N PHE A 131 3.62 -3.37 -12.47
CA PHE A 131 4.13 -3.88 -13.75
C PHE A 131 3.07 -4.01 -14.83
N SER A 132 1.82 -4.34 -14.49
CA SER A 132 0.76 -4.55 -15.47
C SER A 132 -0.61 -4.42 -14.81
N GLU A 133 -1.39 -3.41 -15.19
CA GLU A 133 -2.84 -3.40 -15.03
C GLU A 133 -3.45 -3.57 -16.42
N ARG A 134 -4.14 -4.69 -16.67
CA ARG A 134 -4.82 -4.95 -17.95
C ARG A 134 -3.91 -4.84 -19.20
N GLY A 135 -2.59 -5.00 -19.05
CA GLY A 135 -1.62 -4.99 -20.15
C GLY A 135 -0.75 -3.74 -20.29
N GLU A 136 -0.92 -2.72 -19.42
CA GLU A 136 -0.10 -1.50 -19.42
C GLU A 136 0.84 -1.44 -18.20
N VAL A 137 2.10 -1.06 -18.41
CA VAL A 137 3.10 -0.85 -17.34
C VAL A 137 2.90 0.54 -16.75
N ALA A 138 2.42 0.64 -15.51
CA ALA A 138 2.09 1.91 -14.89
C ALA A 138 3.28 2.60 -14.18
N GLY A 139 4.30 1.85 -13.74
CA GLY A 139 5.51 2.43 -13.13
C GLY A 139 5.48 2.48 -11.61
N ILE A 140 6.12 3.49 -11.01
CA ILE A 140 6.13 3.71 -9.55
C ILE A 140 4.89 4.54 -9.19
N GLU A 141 4.06 4.02 -8.28
CA GLU A 141 2.84 4.69 -7.83
C GLU A 141 2.97 5.24 -6.41
N ASP A 142 3.42 4.42 -5.45
CA ASP A 142 3.87 4.92 -4.13
C ASP A 142 5.39 4.82 -4.04
N ALA A 143 6.01 5.87 -3.55
CA ALA A 143 7.41 5.92 -3.16
C ALA A 143 7.62 7.10 -2.20
N PHE A 144 7.73 6.81 -0.91
CA PHE A 144 7.90 7.83 0.11
C PHE A 144 8.81 7.36 1.24
N ILE A 145 9.34 8.35 1.95
CA ILE A 145 10.11 8.20 3.19
C ILE A 145 9.24 8.72 4.33
N MET A 146 9.29 8.02 5.45
CA MET A 146 8.62 8.35 6.70
C MET A 146 9.68 8.80 7.70
N PHE A 147 9.44 9.92 8.36
CA PHE A 147 10.17 10.37 9.53
C PHE A 147 9.20 10.31 10.70
N ASN A 148 9.34 9.27 11.50
CA ASN A 148 8.46 9.04 12.63
C ASN A 148 8.92 9.79 13.87
N ASN A 149 8.00 10.03 14.79
CA ASN A 149 8.28 10.54 16.12
C ASN A 149 9.12 11.84 16.13
N LEU A 150 8.84 12.77 15.23
CA LEU A 150 9.59 14.01 15.08
C LEU A 150 9.62 14.78 16.40
N PHE A 151 10.82 15.23 16.77
CA PHE A 151 11.07 15.94 18.02
C PHE A 151 10.67 15.16 19.30
N GLY A 152 10.54 13.84 19.21
CA GLY A 152 10.11 12.99 20.33
C GLY A 152 8.63 13.14 20.66
N SER A 153 7.79 13.43 19.66
CA SER A 153 6.33 13.55 19.77
C SER A 153 5.65 12.64 18.75
N GLU A 154 4.33 12.41 18.84
CA GLU A 154 3.53 11.64 17.87
C GLU A 154 3.40 12.31 16.47
N LEU A 155 4.22 13.32 16.19
CA LEU A 155 4.27 13.98 14.88
C LEU A 155 5.10 13.13 13.91
N ASP A 156 4.47 12.66 12.84
CA ASP A 156 5.21 12.05 11.72
C ASP A 156 5.17 12.93 10.47
N LEU A 157 6.17 12.75 9.64
CA LEU A 157 6.29 13.39 8.33
C LEU A 157 6.55 12.34 7.26
N TYR A 158 5.71 12.34 6.23
CA TYR A 158 5.90 11.56 5.02
C TYR A 158 6.29 12.52 3.90
N ILE A 159 7.26 12.13 3.09
CA ILE A 159 7.72 12.90 1.93
C ILE A 159 7.85 11.97 0.74
N GLY A 160 7.20 12.32 -0.37
CA GLY A 160 7.37 11.60 -1.63
C GLY A 160 6.10 11.56 -2.45
N GLN A 161 5.86 10.39 -3.04
CA GLN A 161 4.72 10.08 -3.87
C GLN A 161 3.83 9.06 -3.14
N PHE A 162 2.56 9.40 -2.96
CA PHE A 162 1.58 8.61 -2.21
C PHE A 162 0.17 8.92 -2.66
N GLN A 163 -0.81 8.16 -2.17
CA GLN A 163 -2.21 8.45 -2.47
C GLN A 163 -2.76 9.53 -1.54
N VAL A 164 -3.41 10.54 -2.11
CA VAL A 164 -4.13 11.60 -1.38
C VAL A 164 -5.25 11.02 -0.50
N SER A 165 -5.76 9.83 -0.87
CA SER A 165 -6.77 9.11 -0.08
C SER A 165 -6.20 8.15 0.97
N ASP A 166 -4.87 8.03 1.11
CA ASP A 166 -4.26 7.13 2.10
C ASP A 166 -4.68 7.42 3.54
N PRO A 167 -4.89 8.69 3.96
CA PRO A 167 -5.42 8.97 5.29
C PRO A 167 -6.86 8.48 5.48
N LEU A 168 -7.61 8.18 4.42
CA LEU A 168 -9.00 7.72 4.52
C LEU A 168 -9.06 6.20 4.49
N PHE A 169 -9.24 5.64 3.29
CA PHE A 169 -9.29 4.22 3.03
C PHE A 169 -8.29 3.92 1.93
N LYS A 170 -7.16 3.31 2.29
CA LYS A 170 -6.12 2.96 1.32
C LYS A 170 -6.68 2.08 0.22
N ARG A 171 -6.62 2.56 -1.02
CA ARG A 171 -7.13 1.83 -2.21
C ARG A 171 -6.47 0.46 -2.32
N GLU A 172 -5.21 0.33 -1.96
CA GLU A 172 -4.42 -0.90 -2.13
C GLU A 172 -4.74 -2.01 -1.12
N LEU A 173 -5.50 -1.68 -0.09
CA LEU A 173 -5.95 -2.59 0.95
C LEU A 173 -7.43 -2.99 0.77
N ARG A 174 -8.05 -2.59 -0.35
CA ARG A 174 -9.43 -2.95 -0.67
C ARG A 174 -9.57 -4.45 -0.93
N LEU A 175 -10.75 -4.97 -0.60
CA LEU A 175 -11.17 -6.33 -0.95
C LEU A 175 -11.97 -6.39 -2.25
N THR A 176 -12.46 -5.24 -2.72
CA THR A 176 -13.26 -5.12 -3.92
C THR A 176 -12.38 -5.18 -5.16
N PHE A 177 -12.91 -5.81 -6.20
CA PHE A 177 -12.29 -5.75 -7.52
C PHE A 177 -12.29 -4.32 -8.05
N GLU A 178 -13.46 -3.68 -8.01
CA GLU A 178 -13.62 -2.28 -8.40
C GLU A 178 -12.95 -1.35 -7.41
N ASP A 179 -12.39 -0.28 -7.95
CA ASP A 179 -11.78 0.80 -7.17
C ASP A 179 -12.86 1.72 -6.57
N TYR A 180 -12.46 2.58 -5.64
CA TYR A 180 -13.33 3.65 -5.15
C TYR A 180 -13.46 4.72 -6.23
N LEU A 181 -14.56 4.66 -7.00
CA LEU A 181 -14.81 5.59 -8.11
C LEU A 181 -14.71 7.06 -7.69
N LEU A 182 -15.14 7.38 -6.47
CA LEU A 182 -15.03 8.74 -5.92
C LEU A 182 -13.59 9.24 -5.90
N TYR A 183 -12.62 8.37 -5.65
CA TYR A 183 -11.21 8.77 -5.58
C TYR A 183 -10.59 9.01 -6.95
N LYS A 184 -11.11 8.37 -8.00
CA LYS A 184 -10.60 8.50 -9.38
C LYS A 184 -11.29 9.59 -10.20
N ASN A 185 -12.29 10.27 -9.63
CA ASN A 185 -13.06 11.26 -10.36
C ASN A 185 -12.36 12.62 -10.31
N SER A 186 -12.10 13.18 -11.49
CA SER A 186 -11.64 14.55 -11.66
C SER A 186 -12.78 15.48 -12.11
N ILE A 187 -12.69 16.77 -11.76
CA ILE A 187 -13.69 17.77 -12.12
C ILE A 187 -13.26 18.47 -13.43
N GLY A 188 -14.01 18.23 -14.50
CA GLY A 188 -13.79 18.90 -15.79
C GLY A 188 -12.44 18.53 -16.42
N HIS A 189 -11.57 19.53 -16.58
CA HIS A 189 -10.21 19.34 -17.09
C HIS A 189 -9.13 19.33 -16.00
N SER A 190 -9.54 19.35 -14.72
CA SER A 190 -8.60 19.25 -13.61
C SER A 190 -7.89 17.89 -13.64
N ARG A 191 -6.59 17.91 -13.33
CA ARG A 191 -5.77 16.70 -13.12
C ARG A 191 -5.80 16.23 -11.67
N ILE A 192 -6.50 16.95 -10.80
CA ILE A 192 -6.64 16.63 -9.38
C ILE A 192 -7.70 15.55 -9.23
N ASP A 193 -7.32 14.47 -8.56
CA ASP A 193 -8.20 13.47 -7.99
C ASP A 193 -7.66 13.05 -6.60
N LEU A 194 -8.22 12.01 -5.99
CA LEU A 194 -7.77 11.50 -4.68
C LEU A 194 -6.88 10.24 -4.81
N THR A 195 -6.32 10.01 -6.00
CA THR A 195 -5.37 8.93 -6.24
C THR A 195 -3.96 9.40 -5.89
N TYR A 196 -2.98 9.26 -6.78
CA TYR A 196 -1.58 9.53 -6.47
C TYR A 196 -1.21 10.98 -6.73
N ASP A 197 -0.40 11.55 -5.84
CA ASP A 197 0.23 12.84 -6.03
C ASP A 197 1.60 12.88 -5.34
N ARG A 198 2.30 14.00 -5.48
CA ARG A 198 3.60 14.26 -4.87
C ARG A 198 3.47 15.36 -3.84
N GLY A 199 4.06 15.16 -2.67
CA GLY A 199 4.00 16.15 -1.61
C GLY A 199 4.56 15.70 -0.29
N ILE A 200 4.05 16.34 0.76
CA ILE A 200 4.31 16.00 2.15
C ILE A 200 2.99 15.70 2.86
N MET A 201 3.03 14.79 3.82
CA MET A 201 1.92 14.49 4.72
C MET A 201 2.43 14.59 6.16
N LEU A 202 1.70 15.31 7.00
CA LEU A 202 1.93 15.40 8.43
C LEU A 202 0.80 14.66 9.14
N THR A 203 1.15 13.78 10.07
CA THR A 203 0.20 13.06 10.90
C THR A 203 0.48 13.35 12.37
N TYR A 204 -0.56 13.48 13.17
CA TYR A 204 -0.44 13.64 14.60
C TYR A 204 -1.63 12.97 15.30
N GLY A 205 -1.35 11.99 16.14
CA GLY A 205 -2.32 11.34 17.03
C GLY A 205 -2.27 11.97 18.42
N PHE A 206 -3.43 12.27 18.99
CA PHE A 206 -3.56 12.74 20.37
C PHE A 206 -4.04 11.61 21.28
N ASP A 207 -3.57 11.58 22.53
CA ASP A 207 -4.04 10.65 23.57
C ASP A 207 -5.57 10.68 23.80
N SER A 208 -6.24 11.75 23.37
CA SER A 208 -7.71 11.86 23.38
C SER A 208 -8.41 10.97 22.35
N GLY A 209 -7.68 10.22 21.52
CA GLY A 209 -8.19 9.49 20.37
C GLY A 209 -8.53 10.41 19.18
N THR A 210 -8.03 11.65 19.19
CA THR A 210 -8.17 12.56 18.06
C THR A 210 -6.99 12.37 17.13
N ASP A 211 -7.22 12.27 15.82
CA ASP A 211 -6.14 12.28 14.83
C ASP A 211 -6.31 13.44 13.86
N ILE A 212 -5.19 14.09 13.55
CA ILE A 212 -5.11 15.14 12.54
C ILE A 212 -4.09 14.73 11.49
N ILE A 213 -4.51 14.80 10.22
CA ILE A 213 -3.65 14.56 9.07
C ILE A 213 -3.79 15.74 8.11
N VAL A 214 -2.67 16.25 7.62
CA VAL A 214 -2.61 17.35 6.65
C VAL A 214 -1.61 17.01 5.56
N GLU A 215 -2.01 17.19 4.31
CA GLU A 215 -1.18 17.00 3.14
C GLU A 215 -1.00 18.31 2.39
N ILE A 216 0.20 18.54 1.87
CA ILE A 216 0.52 19.65 0.96
C ILE A 216 1.09 19.02 -0.32
N LEU A 217 0.38 19.24 -1.42
CA LEU A 217 0.51 18.46 -2.66
C LEU A 217 0.72 19.36 -3.87
N ASN A 218 1.31 18.81 -4.94
CA ASN A 218 1.46 19.50 -6.22
C ASN A 218 0.14 19.62 -7.01
N GLY A 219 -0.88 18.78 -6.77
CA GLY A 219 -2.17 18.81 -7.50
C GLY A 219 -2.13 18.30 -8.92
N SER A 220 -1.00 17.73 -9.32
CA SER A 220 -0.70 17.45 -10.74
C SER A 220 -0.57 15.95 -11.00
N GLY A 221 -0.78 15.15 -9.96
CA GLY A 221 -0.65 13.71 -9.98
C GLY A 221 0.79 13.24 -10.20
N ILE A 222 0.92 12.00 -10.66
CA ILE A 222 2.22 11.33 -10.83
C ILE A 222 2.72 11.26 -12.27
N GLY A 223 2.06 11.98 -13.19
CA GLY A 223 2.42 12.01 -14.60
C GLY A 223 3.78 12.64 -14.89
N GLU A 224 4.10 12.69 -16.19
CA GLU A 224 5.29 13.36 -16.71
C GLU A 224 5.34 14.83 -16.30
N PRO A 225 6.53 15.42 -16.15
CA PRO A 225 6.66 16.84 -15.87
C PRO A 225 6.38 17.71 -17.11
N ASP A 226 6.21 19.00 -16.90
CA ASP A 226 6.08 19.99 -17.99
C ASP A 226 7.38 20.12 -18.81
N GLU A 227 7.34 20.93 -19.88
CA GLU A 227 8.53 21.21 -20.72
C GLU A 227 9.71 21.83 -19.94
N LEU A 228 9.43 22.43 -18.78
CA LEU A 228 10.40 23.02 -17.86
C LEU A 228 10.84 22.06 -16.75
N ARG A 229 10.38 20.80 -16.78
CA ARG A 229 10.61 19.74 -15.79
C ARG A 229 9.96 19.98 -14.43
N ASN A 230 8.91 20.79 -14.37
CA ASN A 230 8.08 20.96 -13.17
C ASN A 230 7.03 19.86 -13.07
N PHE A 231 6.78 19.40 -11.84
CA PHE A 231 5.71 18.45 -11.52
C PHE A 231 4.48 19.12 -10.90
N ASP A 232 4.42 20.45 -10.94
CA ASP A 232 3.29 21.25 -10.47
C ASP A 232 2.94 22.23 -11.57
N TYR A 233 1.73 22.11 -12.12
CA TYR A 233 1.22 22.95 -13.19
C TYR A 233 0.42 24.14 -12.68
N ASP A 234 0.13 24.18 -11.38
CA ASP A 234 -0.75 25.17 -10.77
C ASP A 234 0.05 26.28 -10.07
N PRO A 235 -0.50 27.50 -9.96
CA PRO A 235 0.16 28.59 -9.23
C PRO A 235 0.17 28.39 -7.70
N TYR A 236 -0.60 27.42 -7.19
CA TYR A 236 -0.77 27.16 -5.75
C TYR A 236 -0.72 25.67 -5.45
N LYS A 237 -0.23 25.33 -4.25
CA LYS A 237 -0.26 23.97 -3.73
C LYS A 237 -1.68 23.55 -3.37
N ASN A 238 -1.95 22.26 -3.56
CA ASN A 238 -3.17 21.63 -3.09
C ASN A 238 -3.01 21.22 -1.63
N VAL A 239 -4.10 21.26 -0.88
CA VAL A 239 -4.13 20.89 0.54
C VAL A 239 -5.27 19.90 0.75
N PHE A 240 -4.93 18.77 1.35
CA PHE A 240 -5.90 17.78 1.81
C PHE A 240 -5.77 17.64 3.34
N GLY A 241 -6.85 17.30 4.01
CA GLY A 241 -6.81 17.11 5.45
C GLY A 241 -7.90 16.17 5.94
N ARG A 242 -7.57 15.41 6.99
CA ARG A 242 -8.48 14.54 7.72
C ARG A 242 -8.42 14.89 9.20
N LEU A 243 -9.60 14.96 9.81
CA LEU A 243 -9.78 15.00 11.26
C LEU A 243 -10.64 13.81 11.66
N SER A 244 -10.19 13.00 12.60
CA SER A 244 -11.00 11.93 13.21
C SER A 244 -10.97 12.00 14.73
N GLN A 245 -11.99 11.41 15.34
CA GLN A 245 -12.13 11.27 16.78
C GLN A 245 -12.71 9.89 17.08
N ASP A 246 -11.98 9.11 17.86
CA ASP A 246 -12.47 7.85 18.39
C ASP A 246 -13.45 8.13 19.52
N ILE A 247 -14.59 7.43 19.50
CA ILE A 247 -15.66 7.58 20.49
C ILE A 247 -15.92 6.20 21.08
N GLY A 248 -15.45 5.99 22.31
CA GLY A 248 -15.58 4.72 23.05
C GLY A 248 -14.25 4.02 23.28
N GLU A 249 -14.34 2.79 23.79
CA GLU A 249 -13.25 1.79 23.79
C GLU A 249 -13.47 0.80 22.65
#